data_AF-A0A662EIS8-F1
#
_entry.id   AF-A0A662EIS8-F1
#
_cell.length_a   1.000
_cell.length_b   1.000
_cell.length_c   1.000
_cell.angle_alpha   90.00
_cell.angle_beta   90.00
_cell.angle_gamma   90.00
#
_symmetry.space_group_name_H-M   'P 1'
#
loop_
_entity.id
_entity.type
_entity.pdbx_description
1 polymer ?
#
loop_
_entity_poly.entity_id
_entity_poly.type
_entity_poly.pdbx_seq_one_letter_code
_entity_poly.pdbx_strand_id
1 'polypeptide(L)'
;LLAYMRSQEGYIYRSFSFDLGKTWTHPEPTPLPNANSAIDLVRLRSGVLALAYNPTSPREGERPLEDTWPAEMPVNFRVWGPRTPLKLAFSLDEGESWPYEITLEDGPGEFSYPALIQTVDGSLHVVYTYRRQAIAHVVIPEEEIEALLRGGSAWKGDGHGET
;
A
#
# COMPACT_ATOMS: atom_id res chain seq x y z
N LEU A 1 -4.60 9.25 -17.42
CA LEU A 1 -3.72 8.59 -16.43
C LEU A 1 -4.12 9.06 -15.05
N LEU A 2 -3.97 8.19 -14.06
CA LEU A 2 -4.17 8.47 -12.64
C LEU A 2 -2.83 8.24 -11.92
N ALA A 3 -2.43 9.17 -11.06
CA ALA A 3 -1.25 9.02 -10.20
C ALA A 3 -1.67 9.08 -8.74
N TYR A 4 -1.19 8.13 -7.95
CA TYR A 4 -1.25 8.13 -6.49
C TYR A 4 0.16 8.37 -5.96
N MET A 5 0.30 9.27 -4.98
CA MET A 5 1.58 9.78 -4.53
C MET A 5 1.71 9.71 -3.01
N ARG A 6 2.86 9.21 -2.56
CA ARG A 6 3.35 9.40 -1.19
C ARG A 6 3.45 10.90 -0.88
N SER A 7 3.12 11.28 0.36
CA SER A 7 3.27 12.67 0.82
C SER A 7 3.79 12.74 2.26
N GLN A 8 4.23 13.93 2.69
CA GLN A 8 4.52 14.21 4.11
C GLN A 8 3.32 14.84 4.84
N GLU A 9 2.18 15.00 4.15
CA GLU A 9 0.97 15.68 4.62
C GLU A 9 -0.02 14.73 5.32
N GLY A 10 0.39 13.47 5.53
CA GLY A 10 -0.39 12.47 6.26
C GLY A 10 -1.41 11.67 5.44
N TYR A 11 -1.57 11.99 4.15
CA TYR A 11 -2.50 11.33 3.22
C TYR A 11 -1.83 10.98 1.89
N ILE A 12 -2.38 9.99 1.17
CA ILE A 12 -2.03 9.76 -0.24
C ILE A 12 -2.67 10.87 -1.07
N TYR A 13 -1.92 11.44 -2.00
CA TYR A 13 -2.43 12.45 -2.94
C TYR A 13 -2.71 11.81 -4.29
N ARG A 14 -3.73 12.30 -4.98
CA ARG A 14 -4.05 11.92 -6.36
C ARG A 14 -3.92 13.08 -7.33
N SER A 15 -3.55 12.77 -8.56
CA SER A 15 -3.58 13.71 -9.68
C SER A 15 -3.91 13.01 -10.98
N PHE A 16 -4.48 13.73 -11.93
CA PHE A 16 -4.93 13.22 -13.21
C PHE A 16 -4.15 13.86 -14.35
N SER A 17 -3.89 13.06 -15.39
CA SER A 17 -3.38 13.56 -16.66
C SER A 17 -4.28 13.12 -17.81
N PHE A 18 -4.62 14.06 -18.68
CA PHE A 18 -5.47 13.85 -19.85
C PHE A 18 -4.68 13.88 -21.17
N ASP A 19 -3.36 14.00 -21.10
CA ASP A 19 -2.46 14.22 -22.25
C ASP A 19 -1.24 13.28 -22.22
N LEU A 20 -1.44 12.06 -21.71
CA LEU A 20 -0.42 11.00 -21.61
C LEU A 20 0.75 11.37 -20.69
N GLY A 21 0.49 12.10 -19.62
CA GLY A 21 1.46 12.39 -18.55
C GLY A 21 2.30 13.66 -18.78
N LYS A 22 1.97 14.47 -19.79
CA LYS A 22 2.70 15.73 -20.07
C LYS A 22 2.33 16.81 -19.06
N THR A 23 1.04 16.90 -18.73
CA THR A 23 0.53 17.78 -17.69
C THR A 23 -0.35 17.01 -16.72
N TRP A 24 -0.41 17.54 -15.50
CA TRP A 24 -1.11 16.95 -14.37
C TRP A 24 -1.97 18.02 -13.70
N THR A 25 -3.15 17.62 -13.22
CA THR A 25 -3.99 18.50 -12.41
C THR A 25 -3.29 18.83 -11.08
N HIS A 26 -3.74 19.90 -10.42
CA HIS A 26 -3.31 20.16 -9.04
C HIS A 26 -3.52 18.89 -8.19
N PRO A 27 -2.50 18.41 -7.45
CA PRO A 27 -2.66 17.26 -6.56
C PRO A 27 -3.70 17.53 -5.47
N GLU A 28 -4.56 16.56 -5.22
CA GLU A 28 -5.58 16.65 -4.17
C GLU A 28 -5.42 15.50 -3.17
N PRO A 29 -5.64 15.73 -1.86
CA PRO A 29 -5.59 14.67 -0.87
C PRO A 29 -6.73 13.67 -1.08
N THR A 30 -6.44 12.39 -0.90
CA THR A 30 -7.45 11.34 -0.79
C THR A 30 -7.81 11.09 0.68
N PRO A 31 -8.90 10.35 0.98
CA PRO A 31 -9.18 9.90 2.35
C PRO A 31 -8.17 8.88 2.89
N LEU A 32 -7.30 8.32 2.04
CA LEU A 32 -6.37 7.27 2.42
C LEU A 32 -5.17 7.86 3.17
N PRO A 33 -4.87 7.40 4.40
CA PRO A 33 -3.75 7.90 5.17
C PRO A 33 -2.41 7.46 4.54
N ASN A 34 -1.36 8.24 4.76
CA ASN A 34 0.00 7.91 4.38
C ASN A 34 0.99 8.33 5.47
N ALA A 35 1.69 7.35 6.02
CA ALA A 35 2.72 7.52 7.03
C ALA A 35 4.03 8.06 6.46
N ASN A 36 3.97 8.78 5.33
CA ASN A 36 5.12 9.05 4.47
C ASN A 36 5.80 7.74 4.04
N SER A 37 5.06 6.64 3.80
CA SER A 37 5.57 5.38 3.22
C SER A 37 5.37 5.35 1.71
N ALA A 38 6.21 4.56 1.03
CA ALA A 38 5.95 4.19 -0.36
C ALA A 38 4.65 3.40 -0.48
N ILE A 39 4.02 3.51 -1.65
CA ILE A 39 2.79 2.84 -2.04
C ILE A 39 2.99 2.28 -3.44
N ASP A 40 2.16 1.32 -3.84
CA ASP A 40 2.06 0.92 -5.25
C ASP A 40 0.61 0.62 -5.62
N LEU A 41 0.23 0.99 -6.85
CA LEU A 41 -1.13 0.92 -7.35
C LEU A 41 -1.13 0.30 -8.74
N VAL A 42 -1.90 -0.77 -8.91
CA VAL A 42 -2.12 -1.40 -10.22
C VAL A 42 -3.61 -1.47 -10.53
N ARG A 43 -3.94 -1.39 -11.82
CA ARG A 43 -5.25 -1.79 -12.32
C ARG A 43 -5.18 -3.24 -12.74
N LEU A 44 -5.98 -4.09 -12.10
CA LEU A 44 -6.13 -5.49 -12.48
C LEU A 44 -6.85 -5.59 -13.83
N ARG A 45 -6.70 -6.71 -14.53
CA ARG A 45 -7.37 -7.00 -15.80
C ARG A 45 -8.90 -6.92 -15.73
N SER A 46 -9.46 -7.20 -14.56
CA SER A 46 -10.89 -7.04 -14.26
C SER A 46 -11.36 -5.58 -14.23
N GLY A 47 -10.43 -4.62 -14.21
CA GLY A 47 -10.70 -3.18 -14.08
C GLY A 47 -10.56 -2.65 -12.65
N VAL A 48 -10.52 -3.54 -11.65
CA VAL A 48 -10.37 -3.20 -10.22
C VAL A 48 -9.02 -2.56 -9.94
N LEU A 49 -8.99 -1.54 -9.09
CA LEU A 49 -7.75 -0.97 -8.59
C LEU A 49 -7.29 -1.72 -7.34
N ALA A 50 -6.01 -2.10 -7.28
CA ALA A 50 -5.37 -2.71 -6.11
C ALA A 50 -4.22 -1.82 -5.63
N LEU A 51 -4.27 -1.41 -4.36
CA LEU A 51 -3.32 -0.50 -3.72
C LEU A 51 -2.63 -1.21 -2.55
N ALA A 52 -1.30 -1.26 -2.58
CA ALA A 52 -0.49 -1.65 -1.43
C ALA A 52 0.02 -0.41 -0.69
N TYR A 53 -0.26 -0.33 0.62
CA TYR A 53 0.16 0.80 1.45
C TYR A 53 0.11 0.49 2.94
N ASN A 54 0.69 1.37 3.76
CA ASN A 54 0.48 1.37 5.21
C ASN A 54 -0.65 2.35 5.55
N PRO A 55 -1.82 1.88 6.02
CA PRO A 55 -2.99 2.72 6.30
C PRO A 55 -2.86 3.45 7.64
N THR A 56 -1.75 4.16 7.83
CA THR A 56 -1.45 4.92 9.04
C THR A 56 -1.06 6.34 8.66
N SER A 57 -1.36 7.29 9.54
CA SER A 57 -0.84 8.65 9.45
C SER A 57 0.22 8.82 10.53
N PRO A 58 1.25 9.63 10.29
CA PRO A 58 2.19 9.90 11.36
C PRO A 58 1.49 10.74 12.43
N ARG A 59 1.57 10.35 13.71
CA ARG A 59 1.12 11.19 14.82
C ARG A 59 2.30 11.89 15.45
N GLU A 60 2.12 13.16 15.81
CA GLU A 60 3.15 13.92 16.53
C GLU A 60 3.49 13.19 17.86
N GLY A 61 4.76 12.83 18.04
CA GLY A 61 5.25 12.13 19.24
C GLY A 61 5.20 10.60 19.21
N GLU A 62 4.57 9.97 18.21
CA GLU A 62 4.65 8.52 18.05
C GLU A 62 6.04 8.13 17.52
N ARG A 63 6.86 7.51 18.38
CA ARG A 63 8.11 6.87 17.95
C ARG A 63 7.76 5.58 17.19
N PRO A 64 8.46 5.26 16.08
CA PRO A 64 8.28 3.98 15.40
C PRO A 64 8.46 2.80 16.37
N LEU A 65 7.74 1.71 16.10
CA LEU A 65 7.61 0.54 16.97
C LEU A 65 8.92 -0.24 17.27
N GLU A 66 10.08 0.12 16.69
CA GLU A 66 11.36 -0.56 16.93
C GLU A 66 12.61 0.35 16.82
N ASP A 67 13.69 -0.06 17.49
CA ASP A 67 14.98 0.65 17.71
C ASP A 67 15.91 0.81 16.48
N THR A 68 15.42 0.60 15.25
CA THR A 68 16.26 0.65 14.03
C THR A 68 15.76 1.66 12.99
N TRP A 69 15.33 2.82 13.45
CA TRP A 69 14.87 3.92 12.60
C TRP A 69 15.58 5.24 12.99
N PRO A 70 16.02 6.09 12.03
CA PRO A 70 17.24 6.85 12.18
C PRO A 70 17.13 7.71 13.43
N ALA A 71 18.22 7.69 14.22
CA ALA A 71 18.35 8.48 15.44
C ALA A 71 18.03 9.97 15.19
N GLU A 72 18.20 10.42 13.95
CA GLU A 72 17.87 11.75 13.46
C GLU A 72 16.98 11.67 12.21
N MET A 73 16.03 12.59 12.10
CA MET A 73 15.18 12.70 10.91
C MET A 73 16.03 12.99 9.66
N PRO A 74 15.78 12.32 8.52
CA PRO A 74 16.45 12.66 7.27
C PRO A 74 16.21 14.13 6.91
N VAL A 75 17.20 14.77 6.31
CA VAL A 75 17.14 16.19 5.94
C VAL A 75 15.89 16.45 5.08
N ASN A 76 15.11 17.47 5.45
CA ASN A 76 13.85 17.88 4.83
C ASN A 76 12.65 16.93 5.03
N PHE A 77 12.72 16.01 5.99
CA PHE A 77 11.56 15.23 6.43
C PHE A 77 10.96 15.85 7.69
N ARG A 78 9.67 16.20 7.62
CA ARG A 78 8.89 16.72 8.75
C ARG A 78 8.28 15.60 9.58
N VAL A 79 7.90 14.51 8.92
CA VAL A 79 7.18 13.41 9.57
C VAL A 79 7.59 12.06 9.01
N TRP A 80 7.67 11.07 9.90
CA TRP A 80 7.89 9.67 9.58
C TRP A 80 6.95 8.81 10.41
N GLY A 81 6.01 8.11 9.78
CA GLY A 81 5.02 7.32 10.47
C GLY A 81 5.33 5.82 10.51
N PRO A 82 4.43 5.04 11.13
CA PRO A 82 4.57 3.59 11.24
C PRO A 82 4.66 2.89 9.88
N ARG A 83 5.30 1.72 9.87
CA ARG A 83 5.46 0.82 8.71
C ARG A 83 4.70 -0.49 8.92
N THR A 84 3.69 -0.45 9.76
CA THR A 84 2.78 -1.55 10.05
C THR A 84 1.41 -0.96 10.43
N PRO A 85 0.28 -1.59 10.05
CA PRO A 85 0.20 -2.76 9.18
C PRO A 85 0.58 -2.44 7.72
N LEU A 86 0.87 -3.47 6.93
CA LEU A 86 0.93 -3.40 5.47
C LEU A 86 -0.30 -4.10 4.89
N LYS A 87 -1.04 -3.42 4.03
CA LYS A 87 -2.30 -3.92 3.47
C LYS A 87 -2.35 -3.78 1.96
N LEU A 88 -3.14 -4.65 1.34
CA LEU A 88 -3.77 -4.41 0.04
C LEU A 88 -5.18 -3.88 0.26
N ALA A 89 -5.55 -2.83 -0.45
CA ALA A 89 -6.92 -2.35 -0.55
C ALA A 89 -7.39 -2.40 -2.00
N PHE A 90 -8.69 -2.62 -2.21
CA PHE A 90 -9.27 -2.71 -3.54
C PHE A 90 -10.43 -1.74 -3.73
N SER A 91 -10.47 -1.11 -4.90
CA SER A 91 -11.52 -0.17 -5.29
C SER A 91 -12.19 -0.62 -6.60
N LEU A 92 -13.53 -0.63 -6.57
CA LEU A 92 -14.41 -0.93 -7.70
C LEU A 92 -14.91 0.34 -8.42
N ASP A 93 -14.63 1.51 -7.85
CA ASP A 93 -15.22 2.80 -8.22
C ASP A 93 -14.13 3.86 -8.49
N GLU A 94 -13.07 3.46 -9.20
CA GLU A 94 -12.00 4.36 -9.66
C GLU A 94 -11.27 5.11 -8.53
N GLY A 95 -11.22 4.50 -7.34
CA GLY A 95 -10.51 5.02 -6.18
C GLY A 95 -11.34 5.94 -5.29
N GLU A 96 -12.65 6.07 -5.53
CA GLU A 96 -13.56 6.85 -4.68
C GLU A 96 -13.79 6.16 -3.32
N SER A 97 -13.86 4.82 -3.28
CA SER A 97 -13.93 4.04 -2.04
C SER A 97 -13.08 2.77 -2.09
N TRP A 98 -12.69 2.29 -0.89
CA TRP A 98 -11.76 1.16 -0.71
C TRP A 98 -12.28 0.17 0.34
N PRO A 99 -13.46 -0.45 0.16
CA PRO A 99 -14.11 -1.23 1.22
C PRO A 99 -13.56 -2.66 1.38
N TYR A 100 -12.70 -3.12 0.48
CA TYR A 100 -12.14 -4.47 0.50
C TYR A 100 -10.65 -4.42 0.80
N GLU A 101 -10.19 -5.22 1.76
CA GLU A 101 -8.80 -5.21 2.20
C GLU A 101 -8.27 -6.63 2.46
N ILE A 102 -6.98 -6.82 2.21
CA ILE A 102 -6.19 -7.96 2.68
C ILE A 102 -5.04 -7.42 3.52
N THR A 103 -4.90 -7.90 4.75
CA THR A 103 -3.74 -7.58 5.59
C THR A 103 -2.60 -8.52 5.24
N LEU A 104 -1.50 -7.96 4.74
CA LEU A 104 -0.28 -8.72 4.45
C LEU A 104 0.54 -8.91 5.72
N GLU A 105 0.63 -7.86 6.54
CA GLU A 105 1.37 -7.85 7.80
C GLU A 105 0.64 -6.98 8.83
N ASP A 106 0.49 -7.47 10.06
CA ASP A 106 -0.14 -6.75 11.20
C ASP A 106 0.71 -6.75 12.47
N GLY A 107 1.86 -7.43 12.44
CA GLY A 107 2.76 -7.55 13.58
C GLY A 107 3.57 -6.26 13.84
N PRO A 108 4.28 -6.19 14.98
CA PRO A 108 5.33 -5.21 15.15
C PRO A 108 6.42 -5.44 14.09
N GLY A 109 6.95 -4.34 13.58
CA GLY A 109 8.03 -4.34 12.60
C GLY A 109 7.86 -3.31 11.48
N GLU A 110 8.78 -3.41 10.54
CA GLU A 110 8.89 -2.52 9.39
C GLU A 110 8.52 -3.27 8.11
N PHE A 111 7.34 -3.01 7.56
CA PHE A 111 6.83 -3.63 6.34
C PHE A 111 6.48 -2.53 5.33
N SER A 112 7.33 -2.31 4.33
CA SER A 112 7.15 -1.17 3.43
C SER A 112 7.78 -1.35 2.07
N TYR A 113 7.74 -0.30 1.25
CA TYR A 113 8.16 -0.32 -0.17
C TYR A 113 7.52 -1.48 -0.94
N PRO A 114 6.17 -1.57 -0.95
CA PRO A 114 5.51 -2.59 -1.72
C PRO A 114 5.72 -2.35 -3.22
N ALA A 115 5.69 -3.43 -3.99
CA ALA A 115 5.54 -3.42 -5.44
C ALA A 115 4.58 -4.55 -5.87
N LEU A 116 3.74 -4.24 -6.86
CA LEU A 116 2.64 -5.07 -7.33
C LEU A 116 2.80 -5.42 -8.81
N ILE A 117 2.52 -6.68 -9.15
CA ILE A 117 2.38 -7.09 -10.54
C ILE A 117 1.33 -8.19 -10.67
N GLN A 118 0.40 -8.04 -11.63
CA GLN A 118 -0.53 -9.10 -11.98
C GLN A 118 0.08 -9.98 -13.10
N THR A 119 0.16 -11.29 -12.86
CA THR A 119 0.71 -12.26 -13.82
C THR A 119 -0.33 -12.71 -14.84
N VAL A 120 0.11 -13.52 -15.82
CA VAL A 120 -0.73 -13.95 -16.94
C VAL A 120 -1.87 -14.88 -16.55
N ASP A 121 -1.70 -15.62 -15.47
CA ASP A 121 -2.68 -16.50 -14.82
C ASP A 121 -3.67 -15.75 -13.90
N GLY A 122 -3.58 -14.42 -13.83
CA GLY A 122 -4.48 -13.58 -13.04
C GLY A 122 -4.01 -13.30 -11.61
N SER A 123 -3.05 -14.05 -11.09
CA SER A 123 -2.55 -13.89 -9.73
C SER A 123 -1.89 -12.52 -9.51
N LEU A 124 -2.10 -11.93 -8.33
CA LEU A 124 -1.42 -10.70 -7.92
C LEU A 124 -0.20 -11.06 -7.08
N HIS A 125 0.98 -10.74 -7.59
CA HIS A 125 2.23 -10.86 -6.87
C HIS A 125 2.54 -9.56 -6.15
N VAL A 126 2.91 -9.67 -4.87
CA VAL A 126 3.31 -8.57 -4.01
C VAL A 126 4.70 -8.85 -3.47
N VAL A 127 5.61 -7.90 -3.62
CA VAL A 127 6.89 -7.92 -2.90
C VAL A 127 7.01 -6.69 -2.03
N TYR A 128 7.68 -6.81 -0.89
CA TYR A 128 7.90 -5.69 0.03
C TYR A 128 9.14 -5.90 0.88
N THR A 129 9.68 -4.81 1.41
CA THR A 129 10.75 -4.85 2.41
C THR A 129 10.20 -5.43 3.71
N TYR A 130 10.80 -6.53 4.17
CA TYR A 130 10.47 -7.19 5.43
C TYR A 130 11.55 -6.86 6.47
N ARG A 131 11.19 -6.02 7.44
CA ARG A 131 12.02 -5.58 8.58
C ARG A 131 13.40 -5.04 8.19
N ARG A 132 13.55 -4.57 6.94
CA ARG A 132 14.84 -4.22 6.30
C ARG A 132 15.89 -5.33 6.30
N GLN A 133 15.48 -6.57 6.48
CA GLN A 133 16.35 -7.74 6.52
C GLN A 133 16.22 -8.59 5.25
N ALA A 134 15.03 -8.60 4.65
CA ALA A 134 14.73 -9.37 3.46
C ALA A 134 13.70 -8.66 2.58
N ILE A 135 13.46 -9.24 1.41
CA ILE A 135 12.28 -8.95 0.59
C ILE A 135 11.31 -10.13 0.76
N ALA A 136 10.12 -9.85 1.27
CA ALA A 136 9.04 -10.83 1.31
C ALA A 136 8.33 -10.87 -0.05
N HIS A 137 7.76 -12.03 -0.39
CA HIS A 137 6.96 -12.24 -1.59
C HIS A 137 5.68 -12.99 -1.21
N VAL A 138 4.53 -12.42 -1.60
CA VAL A 138 3.21 -13.00 -1.41
C VAL A 138 2.52 -13.10 -2.77
N VAL A 139 1.78 -14.18 -2.99
CA VAL A 139 0.95 -14.39 -4.18
C VAL A 139 -0.50 -14.48 -3.72
N ILE A 140 -1.38 -13.66 -4.29
CA ILE A 140 -2.82 -13.73 -4.09
C ILE A 140 -3.44 -14.23 -5.40
N PRO A 141 -3.98 -15.46 -5.44
CA PRO A 141 -4.68 -15.98 -6.62
C PRO A 141 -5.87 -15.08 -7.02
N GLU A 142 -6.20 -15.05 -8.31
CA GLU A 142 -7.29 -14.20 -8.82
C GLU A 142 -8.63 -14.58 -8.17
N GLU A 143 -8.89 -15.87 -7.98
CA GLU A 143 -10.11 -16.38 -7.36
C GLU A 143 -10.30 -15.92 -5.90
N GLU A 144 -9.22 -15.70 -5.17
CA GLU A 144 -9.24 -15.18 -3.79
C GLU A 144 -9.62 -13.69 -3.78
N ILE A 145 -9.07 -12.92 -4.72
CA ILE A 145 -9.46 -11.51 -4.92
C ILE A 145 -10.93 -11.45 -5.30
N GLU A 146 -11.39 -12.25 -6.24
CA GLU A 146 -12.79 -12.27 -6.63
C GLU A 146 -13.73 -12.72 -5.49
N ALA A 147 -13.32 -13.71 -4.69
CA ALA A 147 -14.08 -14.16 -3.55
C ALA A 147 -14.26 -13.04 -2.52
N LEU A 148 -13.19 -12.30 -2.22
CA LEU A 148 -13.23 -11.11 -1.36
C LEU A 148 -14.21 -10.06 -1.89
N LEU A 149 -14.13 -9.73 -3.19
CA LEU A 149 -14.97 -8.71 -3.81
C LEU A 149 -16.47 -9.09 -3.83
N ARG A 150 -16.79 -10.40 -3.84
CA ARG A 150 -18.17 -10.91 -3.73
C ARG A 150 -18.72 -10.91 -2.30
N GLY A 151 -17.95 -10.43 -1.30
CA GLY A 151 -18.32 -10.45 0.12
C GLY A 151 -17.97 -11.76 0.84
N GLY A 152 -17.06 -12.56 0.28
CA GLY A 152 -16.50 -13.74 0.93
C GLY A 152 -15.61 -13.38 2.14
N SER A 153 -15.45 -14.33 3.06
CA SER A 153 -14.58 -14.20 4.24
C SER A 153 -13.16 -13.78 3.87
N ALA A 154 -12.58 -12.87 4.67
CA ALA A 154 -11.22 -12.36 4.54
C ALA A 154 -10.18 -13.49 4.35
N TRP A 155 -9.29 -13.28 3.38
CA TRP A 155 -8.09 -14.09 3.12
C TRP A 155 -7.34 -14.40 4.41
N LYS A 156 -7.04 -15.68 4.66
CA LYS A 156 -6.40 -16.11 5.91
C LYS A 156 -4.88 -16.20 5.87
N GLY A 157 -4.26 -16.01 4.71
CA GLY A 157 -2.82 -16.06 4.52
C GLY A 157 -2.17 -17.38 4.89
N ASP A 158 -1.28 -17.88 4.05
CA ASP A 158 -0.29 -18.84 4.51
C ASP A 158 0.75 -18.02 5.27
N GLY A 159 0.58 -17.93 6.60
CA GLY A 159 1.54 -17.25 7.47
C GLY A 159 2.94 -17.74 7.15
N HIS A 160 3.86 -16.79 6.92
CA HIS A 160 5.26 -17.07 6.60
C HIS A 160 5.81 -18.12 7.57
N GLY A 161 5.94 -19.35 7.08
CA GLY A 161 6.66 -20.40 7.77
C GLY A 161 8.11 -19.99 7.83
N GLU A 162 8.65 -19.94 9.04
CA GLU A 162 10.06 -19.73 9.31
C GLU A 162 10.90 -20.64 8.38
N THR A 163 11.70 -20.03 7.51
CA THR A 163 12.84 -20.69 6.85
C THR A 163 14.12 -20.02 7.30
#